data_AF-A0AB32WWD1-F1
#
_entry.id   AF-A0AB32WWD1-F1
#
_cell.length_a   1.000
_cell.length_b   1.000
_cell.length_c   1.000
_cell.angle_alpha   90.00
_cell.angle_beta   90.00
_cell.angle_gamma   90.00
#
_symmetry.space_group_name_H-M   'P 1'
#
loop_
_entity.id
_entity.type
_entity.pdbx_description
1 polymer ?
#
loop_
_entity_poly.entity_id
_entity_poly.type
_entity_poly.pdbx_seq_one_letter_code
_entity_poly.pdbx_strand_id
1 'polypeptide(L)'
;MANAADIMLHLHEMFGTKTRFAKIKTINAFKDIKQKPGELVRDYILKVISCLNKAELNGAEIDAKTQILMIVHSLNWSFSQFKLDYELHTKDYTLNGLINDLQNVEEVLDLKKKPETHAVSTSKPKPKGKKKITGNKKTSKGSMGAKKRPMEKKTTLKDNIKGKCFHCGVKGH
;
A
#
# COMPACT_ATOMS: atom_id res chain seq x y z
N MET A 1 -60.04 26.82 -20.12
CA MET A 1 -59.92 25.60 -19.30
C MET A 1 -58.56 25.00 -19.57
N ALA A 2 -57.87 24.45 -18.57
CA ALA A 2 -56.65 23.68 -18.82
C ALA A 2 -57.02 22.39 -19.57
N ASN A 3 -56.34 22.10 -20.67
CA ASN A 3 -56.50 20.86 -21.43
C ASN A 3 -55.56 19.77 -20.91
N ALA A 4 -55.72 18.54 -21.39
CA ALA A 4 -54.92 17.40 -20.92
C ALA A 4 -53.40 17.61 -21.08
N ALA A 5 -52.95 18.29 -22.15
CA ALA A 5 -51.55 18.62 -22.37
C ALA A 5 -51.01 19.63 -21.34
N ASP A 6 -51.80 20.63 -20.95
CA ASP A 6 -51.40 21.62 -19.92
C ASP A 6 -51.16 20.94 -18.58
N ILE A 7 -52.05 20.00 -18.22
CA ILE A 7 -51.95 19.20 -16.98
C ILE A 7 -50.71 18.29 -17.03
N MET A 8 -50.46 17.60 -18.15
CA MET A 8 -49.26 16.76 -18.31
C MET A 8 -47.97 17.58 -18.24
N LEU A 9 -47.94 18.78 -18.83
CA LEU A 9 -46.79 19.68 -18.77
C LEU A 9 -46.50 20.10 -17.32
N HIS A 10 -47.52 20.56 -16.58
CA HIS A 10 -47.36 20.97 -15.19
C HIS A 10 -46.95 19.81 -14.27
N LEU A 11 -47.43 18.59 -14.51
CA LEU A 11 -46.95 17.39 -13.81
C LEU A 11 -45.49 17.08 -14.14
N HIS A 12 -45.08 17.20 -15.42
CA HIS A 12 -43.68 17.04 -15.81
C HIS A 12 -42.77 18.11 -15.15
N GLU A 13 -43.23 19.36 -15.06
CA GLU A 13 -42.51 20.42 -14.33
C GLU A 13 -42.44 20.13 -12.82
N MET A 14 -43.54 19.74 -12.19
CA MET A 14 -43.59 19.47 -10.74
C MET A 14 -42.88 18.20 -10.29
N PHE A 15 -42.68 17.19 -11.15
CA PHE A 15 -42.10 15.89 -10.78
C PHE A 15 -40.81 15.54 -11.56
N GLY A 16 -40.70 15.92 -12.82
CA GLY A 16 -39.47 15.77 -13.60
C GLY A 16 -38.30 16.60 -13.05
N THR A 17 -38.58 17.81 -12.52
CA THR A 17 -37.58 18.61 -11.80
C THR A 17 -37.05 17.91 -10.54
N LYS A 18 -37.92 17.25 -9.77
CA LYS A 18 -37.53 16.46 -8.59
C LYS A 18 -36.63 15.28 -8.98
N THR A 19 -36.98 14.58 -10.05
CA THR A 19 -36.17 13.47 -10.61
C THR A 19 -34.79 13.96 -11.09
N ARG A 20 -34.74 15.11 -11.78
CA ARG A 20 -33.48 15.75 -12.18
C ARG A 20 -32.64 16.17 -10.96
N PHE A 21 -33.27 16.77 -9.95
CA PHE A 21 -32.61 17.16 -8.71
C PHE A 21 -32.06 15.97 -7.92
N ALA A 22 -32.82 14.86 -7.85
CA ALA A 22 -32.36 13.60 -7.27
C ALA A 22 -31.11 13.06 -7.98
N LYS A 23 -31.10 13.01 -9.32
CA LYS A 23 -29.92 12.59 -10.10
C LYS A 23 -28.70 13.49 -9.84
N ILE A 24 -28.87 14.81 -9.81
CA ILE A 24 -27.79 15.77 -9.46
C ILE A 24 -27.29 15.56 -8.02
N LYS A 25 -28.20 15.37 -7.07
CA LYS A 25 -27.89 15.10 -5.66
C LYS A 25 -27.09 13.80 -5.49
N THR A 26 -27.44 12.75 -6.22
CA THR A 26 -26.68 11.49 -6.25
C THR A 26 -25.29 11.67 -6.84
N ILE A 27 -25.15 12.36 -7.98
CA ILE A 27 -23.84 12.62 -8.61
C ILE A 27 -22.92 13.38 -7.63
N ASN A 28 -23.44 14.39 -6.94
CA ASN A 28 -22.69 15.13 -5.92
C ASN A 28 -22.32 14.24 -4.72
N ALA A 29 -23.27 13.49 -4.16
CA ALA A 29 -23.01 12.56 -3.05
C ALA A 29 -21.99 11.48 -3.42
N PHE A 30 -22.00 11.00 -4.66
CA PHE A 30 -21.04 10.01 -5.15
C PHE A 30 -19.64 10.60 -5.40
N LYS A 31 -19.54 11.84 -5.86
CA LYS A 31 -18.25 12.53 -6.07
C LYS A 31 -17.38 12.57 -4.81
N ASP A 32 -18.00 12.60 -3.65
CA ASP A 32 -17.36 12.57 -2.33
C ASP A 32 -17.06 11.13 -1.83
N ILE A 33 -17.69 10.11 -2.42
CA ILE A 33 -17.41 8.68 -2.18
C ILE A 33 -16.25 8.23 -3.06
N LYS A 34 -15.05 8.52 -2.56
CA LYS A 34 -13.80 7.95 -3.05
C LYS A 34 -13.23 7.01 -2.01
N GLN A 35 -12.69 5.87 -2.45
CA GLN A 35 -11.94 4.99 -1.57
C GLN A 35 -10.72 5.76 -1.04
N LYS A 36 -10.46 5.69 0.27
CA LYS A 36 -9.28 6.31 0.89
C LYS A 36 -8.05 5.40 0.75
N PRO A 37 -6.82 5.94 0.85
CA PRO A 37 -5.62 5.11 0.98
C PRO A 37 -5.74 4.23 2.24
N GLY A 38 -5.50 2.92 2.08
CA GLY A 38 -5.63 1.95 3.19
C GLY A 38 -7.06 1.66 3.65
N GLU A 39 -8.09 2.10 2.92
CA GLU A 39 -9.49 1.71 3.17
C GLU A 39 -9.82 0.40 2.47
N LEU A 40 -10.39 -0.54 3.23
CA LEU A 40 -10.81 -1.84 2.72
C LEU A 40 -11.89 -1.70 1.64
N VAL A 41 -11.75 -2.48 0.56
CA VAL A 41 -12.69 -2.57 -0.56
C VAL A 41 -14.10 -2.84 -0.07
N ARG A 42 -14.28 -3.72 0.93
CA ARG A 42 -15.60 -4.02 1.51
C ARG A 42 -16.26 -2.78 2.13
N ASP A 43 -15.53 -2.02 2.94
CA ASP A 43 -16.06 -0.82 3.63
C ASP A 43 -16.38 0.31 2.64
N TYR A 44 -15.58 0.44 1.59
CA TYR A 44 -15.79 1.36 0.49
C TYR A 44 -17.00 0.97 -0.36
N ILE A 45 -17.12 -0.29 -0.80
CA ILE A 45 -18.24 -0.80 -1.59
C ILE A 45 -19.57 -0.66 -0.83
N LEU A 46 -19.60 -0.90 0.48
CA LEU A 46 -20.80 -0.66 1.31
C LEU A 46 -21.26 0.81 1.28
N LYS A 47 -20.33 1.78 1.15
CA LYS A 47 -20.67 3.20 1.00
C LYS A 47 -21.24 3.50 -0.38
N VAL A 48 -20.69 2.88 -1.43
CA VAL A 48 -21.23 2.98 -2.79
C VAL A 48 -22.65 2.42 -2.85
N ILE A 49 -22.89 1.20 -2.35
CA ILE A 49 -24.22 0.58 -2.29
C ILE A 49 -25.19 1.46 -1.48
N SER A 50 -24.76 2.00 -0.33
CA SER A 50 -25.59 2.92 0.45
C SER A 50 -25.94 4.22 -0.29
N CYS A 51 -25.14 4.64 -1.27
CA CYS A 51 -25.43 5.79 -2.14
C CYS A 51 -26.39 5.42 -3.27
N LEU A 52 -26.17 4.28 -3.93
CA LEU A 52 -27.01 3.78 -5.02
C LEU A 52 -28.44 3.48 -4.54
N ASN A 53 -28.60 2.76 -3.42
CA ASN A 53 -29.92 2.49 -2.85
C ASN A 53 -30.64 3.80 -2.44
N LYS A 54 -29.90 4.82 -1.98
CA LYS A 54 -30.48 6.16 -1.71
C LYS A 54 -30.87 6.89 -2.99
N ALA A 55 -30.16 6.68 -4.10
CA ALA A 55 -30.50 7.25 -5.40
C ALA A 55 -31.82 6.66 -5.92
N GLU A 56 -31.92 5.33 -5.94
CA GLU A 56 -33.09 4.56 -6.34
C GLU A 56 -34.34 4.97 -5.53
N LEU A 57 -34.24 5.03 -4.20
CA LEU A 57 -35.32 5.51 -3.31
C LEU A 57 -35.73 6.97 -3.53
N ASN A 58 -34.95 7.78 -4.25
CA ASN A 58 -35.28 9.15 -4.66
C ASN A 58 -35.68 9.24 -6.15
N GLY A 59 -35.94 8.12 -6.84
CA GLY A 59 -36.27 8.08 -8.28
C GLY A 59 -35.08 8.33 -9.21
N ALA A 60 -33.85 8.29 -8.69
CA ALA A 60 -32.62 8.45 -9.43
C ALA A 60 -31.97 7.10 -9.72
N GLU A 61 -32.65 6.27 -10.52
CA GLU A 61 -32.10 5.01 -11.04
C GLU A 61 -30.81 5.26 -11.86
N ILE A 62 -29.85 4.35 -11.68
CA ILE A 62 -28.53 4.33 -12.34
C ILE A 62 -28.32 2.92 -12.88
N ASP A 63 -28.07 2.80 -14.19
CA ASP A 63 -27.86 1.52 -14.85
C ASP A 63 -26.58 0.81 -14.37
N ALA A 64 -26.55 -0.52 -14.50
CA ALA A 64 -25.44 -1.33 -14.02
C ALA A 64 -24.07 -0.94 -14.61
N LYS A 65 -23.99 -0.52 -15.88
CA LYS A 65 -22.72 -0.13 -16.50
C LYS A 65 -22.21 1.19 -15.92
N THR A 66 -23.09 2.15 -15.67
CA THR A 66 -22.76 3.38 -14.95
C THR A 66 -22.35 3.09 -13.50
N GLN A 67 -22.99 2.14 -12.80
CA GLN A 67 -22.56 1.73 -11.45
C GLN A 67 -21.12 1.15 -11.44
N ILE A 68 -20.78 0.30 -12.41
CA ILE A 68 -19.42 -0.25 -12.57
C ILE A 68 -18.41 0.87 -12.81
N LEU A 69 -18.66 1.76 -13.77
CA LEU A 69 -17.79 2.91 -14.09
C LEU A 69 -17.60 3.83 -12.88
N MET A 70 -18.67 4.13 -12.15
CA MET A 70 -18.65 4.91 -10.91
C MET A 70 -17.65 4.30 -9.91
N ILE A 71 -17.77 3.00 -9.63
CA ILE A 71 -16.84 2.28 -8.73
C ILE A 71 -15.41 2.38 -9.25
N VAL A 72 -15.14 1.93 -10.49
CA VAL A 72 -13.78 1.86 -11.04
C VAL A 72 -13.06 3.20 -11.00
N HIS A 73 -13.74 4.29 -11.40
CA HIS A 73 -13.09 5.60 -11.39
C HIS A 73 -12.88 6.17 -9.98
N SER A 74 -13.70 5.83 -8.96
CA SER A 74 -13.57 6.36 -7.59
C SER A 74 -12.71 5.54 -6.60
N LEU A 75 -12.15 4.39 -7.02
CA LEU A 75 -11.10 3.69 -6.28
C LEU A 75 -9.87 4.59 -6.02
N ASN A 76 -9.04 4.24 -5.03
CA ASN A 76 -7.83 4.98 -4.71
C ASN A 76 -6.70 4.75 -5.76
N TRP A 77 -5.57 5.45 -5.61
CA TRP A 77 -4.46 5.39 -6.56
C TRP A 77 -3.71 4.05 -6.59
N SER A 78 -3.78 3.24 -5.53
CA SER A 78 -3.15 1.92 -5.46
C SER A 78 -3.81 0.92 -6.42
N PHE A 79 -5.07 1.14 -6.79
CA PHE A 79 -5.79 0.39 -7.83
C PHE A 79 -5.52 0.90 -9.26
N SER A 80 -4.53 1.77 -9.47
CA SER A 80 -4.22 2.37 -10.79
C SER A 80 -3.96 1.33 -11.90
N GLN A 81 -3.27 0.22 -11.60
CA GLN A 81 -3.09 -0.88 -12.55
C GLN A 81 -4.42 -1.56 -12.92
N PHE A 82 -5.32 -1.76 -11.95
CA PHE A 82 -6.65 -2.31 -12.20
C PHE A 82 -7.52 -1.38 -13.07
N LYS A 83 -7.47 -0.07 -12.84
CA LYS A 83 -8.16 0.91 -13.70
C LYS A 83 -7.67 0.86 -15.15
N LEU A 84 -6.36 0.70 -15.35
CA LEU A 84 -5.76 0.61 -16.68
C LEU A 84 -6.15 -0.70 -17.39
N ASP A 85 -6.15 -1.84 -16.70
CA ASP A 85 -6.65 -3.12 -17.22
C ASP A 85 -8.14 -3.06 -17.60
N TYR A 86 -8.98 -2.44 -16.76
CA TYR A 86 -10.40 -2.24 -17.05
C TYR A 86 -10.62 -1.43 -18.34
N GLU A 87 -9.94 -0.28 -18.47
CA GLU A 87 -10.08 0.62 -19.61
C GLU A 87 -9.59 -0.04 -20.92
N LEU A 88 -8.46 -0.73 -20.88
CA LEU A 88 -7.85 -1.37 -22.06
C LEU A 88 -8.55 -2.66 -22.51
N HIS A 89 -9.08 -3.46 -21.59
CA HIS A 89 -9.66 -4.78 -21.89
C HIS A 89 -11.19 -4.79 -21.91
N THR A 90 -11.85 -3.66 -21.63
CA THR A 90 -13.30 -3.43 -21.81
C THR A 90 -14.18 -4.54 -21.22
N LYS A 91 -13.78 -5.09 -20.06
CA LYS A 91 -14.40 -6.27 -19.46
C LYS A 91 -15.85 -5.99 -19.03
N ASP A 92 -16.80 -6.78 -19.55
CA ASP A 92 -18.20 -6.78 -19.13
C ASP A 92 -18.37 -7.36 -17.71
N TYR A 93 -18.07 -6.53 -16.71
CA TYR A 93 -18.19 -6.91 -15.30
C TYR A 93 -19.64 -6.94 -14.82
N THR A 94 -20.02 -8.05 -14.18
CA THR A 94 -21.09 -8.02 -13.18
C THR A 94 -20.58 -7.33 -11.91
N LEU A 95 -21.47 -6.71 -11.13
CA LEU A 95 -21.09 -6.03 -9.87
C LEU A 95 -20.39 -6.98 -8.89
N ASN A 96 -20.84 -8.24 -8.81
CA ASN A 96 -20.20 -9.26 -7.98
C ASN A 96 -18.81 -9.66 -8.50
N GLY A 97 -18.64 -9.78 -9.83
CA GLY A 97 -17.32 -10.04 -10.44
C GLY A 97 -16.32 -8.92 -10.14
N LEU A 98 -16.74 -7.66 -10.29
CA LEU A 98 -15.92 -6.49 -9.96
C LEU A 98 -15.51 -6.50 -8.47
N ILE A 99 -16.45 -6.76 -7.56
CA ILE A 99 -16.20 -6.79 -6.11
C ILE A 99 -15.23 -7.92 -5.72
N ASN A 100 -15.25 -9.05 -6.42
CA ASN A 100 -14.31 -10.14 -6.22
C ASN A 100 -12.91 -9.78 -6.71
N ASP A 101 -12.77 -9.27 -7.94
CA ASP A 101 -11.45 -8.92 -8.49
C ASP A 101 -10.79 -7.76 -7.72
N LEU A 102 -11.58 -6.80 -7.23
CA LEU A 102 -11.06 -5.76 -6.34
C LEU A 102 -10.57 -6.32 -5.00
N GLN A 103 -11.20 -7.37 -4.45
CA GLN A 103 -10.72 -8.05 -3.25
C GLN A 103 -9.47 -8.91 -3.52
N ASN A 104 -9.38 -9.53 -4.70
CA ASN A 104 -8.17 -10.25 -5.14
C ASN A 104 -6.99 -9.27 -5.25
N VAL A 105 -7.20 -8.09 -5.85
CA VAL A 105 -6.18 -7.02 -5.92
C VAL A 105 -5.83 -6.47 -4.53
N GLU A 106 -6.80 -6.30 -3.64
CA GLU A 106 -6.56 -5.89 -2.24
C GLU A 106 -5.66 -6.88 -1.48
N GLU A 107 -5.81 -8.18 -1.72
CA GLU A 107 -4.96 -9.23 -1.14
C GLU A 107 -3.57 -9.26 -1.76
N VAL A 108 -3.45 -9.15 -3.10
CA VAL A 108 -2.15 -9.11 -3.80
C VAL A 108 -1.34 -7.86 -3.44
N LEU A 109 -2.01 -6.73 -3.21
CA LEU A 109 -1.39 -5.48 -2.72
C LEU A 109 -1.15 -5.48 -1.20
N ASP A 110 -1.46 -6.58 -0.50
CA ASP A 110 -1.27 -6.78 0.94
C ASP A 110 -1.98 -5.74 1.85
N LEU A 111 -2.94 -4.98 1.31
CA LEU A 111 -3.58 -3.81 1.94
C LEU A 111 -4.38 -4.15 3.21
N LYS A 112 -4.68 -5.43 3.43
CA LYS A 112 -5.32 -5.94 4.65
C LYS A 112 -4.38 -5.90 5.86
N LYS A 113 -3.07 -5.84 5.64
CA LYS A 113 -2.09 -5.63 6.70
C LYS A 113 -2.07 -4.15 7.05
N LYS A 114 -2.21 -3.83 8.35
CA LYS A 114 -1.77 -2.54 8.88
C LYS A 114 -0.30 -2.31 8.49
N PRO A 115 0.22 -1.06 8.48
CA PRO A 115 1.65 -0.80 8.38
C PRO A 115 2.35 -1.35 9.63
N GLU A 116 2.63 -2.65 9.61
CA GLU A 116 3.38 -3.36 10.62
C GLU A 116 4.78 -2.79 10.59
N THR A 117 5.13 -2.02 11.62
CA THR A 117 6.45 -1.41 11.71
C THR A 117 7.48 -2.52 11.65
N HIS A 118 8.21 -2.61 10.53
CA HIS A 118 9.40 -3.44 10.42
C HIS A 118 10.46 -2.90 11.38
N ALA A 119 10.28 -3.24 12.66
CA ALA A 119 11.27 -3.08 13.70
C ALA A 119 12.43 -3.98 13.29
N VAL A 120 13.40 -3.39 12.58
CA VAL A 120 14.66 -4.01 12.24
C VAL A 120 15.33 -4.34 13.57
N SER A 121 15.07 -5.56 14.05
CA SER A 121 15.58 -6.09 15.30
C SER A 121 17.06 -6.34 15.10
N THR A 122 17.84 -5.26 15.20
CA THR A 122 19.29 -5.29 15.05
C THR A 122 19.85 -6.19 16.13
N SER A 123 20.16 -7.42 15.75
CA SER A 123 20.62 -8.49 16.62
C SER A 123 22.06 -8.22 17.05
N LYS A 124 22.23 -7.21 17.92
CA LYS A 124 23.51 -6.76 18.48
C LYS A 124 24.21 -7.95 19.14
N PRO A 125 25.34 -8.46 18.58
CA PRO A 125 26.05 -9.58 19.18
C PRO A 125 26.61 -9.15 20.54
N LYS A 126 26.35 -9.91 21.61
CA LYS A 126 26.94 -9.64 22.94
C LYS A 126 28.48 -9.79 22.87
N PRO A 127 29.29 -8.73 23.10
CA PRO A 127 30.74 -8.86 23.09
C PRO A 127 31.23 -9.49 24.40
N LYS A 128 31.42 -10.82 24.43
CA LYS A 128 31.83 -11.55 25.65
C LYS A 128 33.35 -11.47 25.95
N GLY A 129 33.85 -10.25 26.08
CA GLY A 129 35.01 -9.87 26.90
C GLY A 129 36.44 -10.16 26.42
N LYS A 130 37.35 -9.21 26.69
CA LYS A 130 38.79 -9.45 27.02
C LYS A 130 39.38 -8.21 27.73
N LYS A 131 40.38 -8.41 28.60
CA LYS A 131 40.98 -7.37 29.47
C LYS A 131 42.26 -6.74 28.88
N LYS A 132 42.47 -5.45 29.19
CA LYS A 132 43.77 -4.77 29.46
C LYS A 132 43.42 -3.60 30.41
N ILE A 133 43.84 -3.52 31.67
CA ILE A 133 45.18 -3.56 32.32
C ILE A 133 46.00 -2.28 32.09
N THR A 134 45.92 -1.38 33.07
CA THR A 134 47.00 -0.62 33.75
C THR A 134 46.43 -0.12 35.08
N GLY A 135 47.17 -0.08 36.21
CA GLY A 135 46.53 0.27 37.50
C GLY A 135 47.30 0.20 38.85
N ASN A 136 48.50 -0.40 38.93
CA ASN A 136 49.46 -0.28 40.06
C ASN A 136 49.15 -1.00 41.43
N LYS A 137 50.24 -1.43 42.11
CA LYS A 137 50.46 -1.67 43.56
C LYS A 137 49.48 -2.54 44.41
N LYS A 138 49.83 -3.83 44.66
CA LYS A 138 50.44 -4.35 45.92
C LYS A 138 50.36 -5.90 46.11
N THR A 139 51.41 -6.45 46.75
CA THR A 139 51.50 -7.65 47.64
C THR A 139 51.04 -9.07 47.21
N SER A 140 52.06 -9.89 46.86
CA SER A 140 52.54 -11.11 47.58
C SER A 140 52.01 -12.56 47.32
N LYS A 141 53.02 -13.45 47.13
CA LYS A 141 53.13 -14.92 47.37
C LYS A 141 52.48 -15.95 46.40
N GLY A 142 53.20 -17.07 46.21
CA GLY A 142 52.88 -18.27 45.39
C GLY A 142 53.47 -18.23 43.96
N SER A 143 54.56 -18.94 43.58
CA SER A 143 54.76 -20.41 43.38
C SER A 143 53.95 -21.01 42.20
N MET A 144 54.47 -21.80 41.25
CA MET A 144 55.85 -22.18 40.83
C MET A 144 55.81 -22.79 39.38
N GLY A 145 56.95 -22.91 38.69
CA GLY A 145 57.10 -23.55 37.36
C GLY A 145 56.97 -22.55 36.17
N ALA A 146 57.90 -22.42 35.21
CA ALA A 146 58.57 -23.36 34.28
C ALA A 146 57.71 -23.72 33.04
N LYS A 147 58.20 -23.71 31.78
CA LYS A 147 59.54 -23.43 31.20
C LYS A 147 59.43 -23.20 29.66
N LYS A 148 60.30 -22.38 29.03
CA LYS A 148 60.67 -22.32 27.56
C LYS A 148 59.51 -22.01 26.55
N ARG A 149 59.52 -21.06 25.59
CA ARG A 149 60.51 -20.42 24.65
C ARG A 149 61.13 -21.41 23.64
N PRO A 150 61.43 -21.08 22.34
CA PRO A 150 61.36 -19.81 21.59
C PRO A 150 60.40 -19.90 20.35
N MET A 151 60.59 -19.45 19.07
CA MET A 151 61.67 -18.81 18.26
C MET A 151 61.12 -18.24 16.89
N GLU A 152 61.50 -17.01 16.48
CA GLU A 152 61.77 -16.51 15.08
C GLU A 152 60.74 -16.68 13.89
N LYS A 153 60.83 -16.13 12.65
CA LYS A 153 61.67 -15.17 11.83
C LYS A 153 60.80 -14.75 10.58
N LYS A 154 61.11 -13.81 9.64
CA LYS A 154 61.63 -12.41 9.66
C LYS A 154 61.67 -11.78 8.21
N THR A 155 61.04 -10.61 7.96
CA THR A 155 61.14 -9.71 6.74
C THR A 155 60.62 -10.27 5.38
N THR A 156 60.36 -9.52 4.26
CA THR A 156 60.73 -8.13 3.81
C THR A 156 59.72 -7.52 2.78
N LEU A 157 59.91 -6.24 2.38
CA LEU A 157 59.15 -5.45 1.36
C LEU A 157 59.13 -6.04 -0.08
N LYS A 158 58.06 -5.78 -0.86
CA LYS A 158 58.03 -4.68 -1.89
C LYS A 158 56.69 -4.48 -2.66
N ASP A 159 56.43 -3.21 -2.95
CA ASP A 159 55.78 -2.56 -4.11
C ASP A 159 54.81 -3.36 -5.02
N ASN A 160 53.53 -2.94 -5.10
CA ASN A 160 52.90 -2.40 -6.33
C ASN A 160 51.42 -1.97 -6.14
N ILE A 161 51.12 -0.72 -6.48
CA ILE A 161 49.78 -0.13 -6.38
C ILE A 161 49.01 -0.32 -7.69
N LYS A 162 48.04 -1.24 -7.66
CA LYS A 162 46.85 -1.22 -8.52
C LYS A 162 45.66 -1.45 -7.61
N GLY A 163 44.60 -0.63 -7.75
CA GLY A 163 43.34 -0.81 -7.02
C GLY A 163 42.65 -2.11 -7.46
N LYS A 164 41.82 -2.68 -6.58
CA LYS A 164 40.92 -3.78 -6.92
C LYS A 164 39.58 -3.22 -7.38
N CYS A 165 39.00 -3.77 -8.44
CA CYS A 165 37.62 -3.45 -8.82
C CYS A 165 36.66 -3.84 -7.69
N PHE A 166 35.76 -2.94 -7.29
CA PHE A 166 34.86 -3.16 -6.16
C PHE A 166 33.78 -4.23 -6.40
N HIS A 167 33.55 -4.64 -7.65
CA HIS A 167 32.56 -5.67 -7.99
C HIS A 167 33.15 -7.10 -8.06
N CYS A 168 34.40 -7.25 -8.52
CA CYS A 168 35.03 -8.57 -8.72
C CYS A 168 36.36 -8.80 -7.97
N GLY A 169 36.91 -7.79 -7.30
CA GLY A 169 38.10 -7.93 -6.45
C GLY A 169 39.44 -8.16 -7.18
N VAL A 170 39.47 -8.09 -8.51
CA VAL A 170 40.70 -8.23 -9.35
C VAL A 170 41.41 -6.87 -9.49
N LYS A 171 42.76 -6.88 -9.57
CA LYS A 171 43.58 -5.66 -9.74
C LYS A 171 43.84 -5.35 -11.22
N GLY A 172 43.46 -4.16 -11.66
CA GLY A 172 43.97 -3.57 -12.92
C GLY A 172 43.41 -4.15 -14.22
N HIS A 173 42.09 -4.32 -14.26
CA HIS A 173 41.29 -4.40 -15.49
C HIS A 173 40.90 -2.97 -15.94
#